data_AF-A0A966WH67-F1
#
_entry.id   AF-A0A966WH67-F1
#
_cell.length_a   1.000
_cell.length_b   1.000
_cell.length_c   1.000
_cell.angle_alpha   90.00
_cell.angle_beta   90.00
_cell.angle_gamma   90.00
#
_symmetry.space_group_name_H-M   'P 1'
#
loop_
_entity.id
_entity.type
_entity.pdbx_description
1 polymer ?
#
loop_
_entity_poly.entity_id
_entity_poly.type
_entity_poly.pdbx_seq_one_letter_code
_entity_poly.pdbx_strand_id
1 'polypeptide(L)' 'MFQEYEKQKQAHHSRLQKVREFSMGGLFLLAGLFFLLRSQFELEINLRFPPDLTDRIFGVVCLLYGGWRFYRGYKTKQ' A
#
# COMPACT_ATOMS: atom_id res chain seq x y z
N MET A 1 -1.28 7.88 38.36
CA MET A 1 -0.97 9.03 37.47
C MET A 1 0.12 8.71 36.45
N PHE A 2 1.40 8.50 36.83
CA PHE A 2 2.49 8.26 35.85
C PHE A 2 2.33 7.00 34.97
N GLN A 3 1.87 5.87 35.54
CA GLN A 3 1.71 4.62 34.78
C GLN A 3 0.58 4.66 33.74
N GLU A 4 -0.46 5.48 33.94
CA GLU A 4 -1.56 5.59 32.96
C GLU A 4 -1.15 6.43 31.74
N TYR A 5 -0.30 7.44 31.95
CA TYR A 5 0.26 8.25 30.86
C TYR A 5 1.17 7.43 29.95
N GLU A 6 2.04 6.59 30.54
CA GLU A 6 2.90 5.65 29.83
C GLU A 6 2.08 4.63 29.01
N LYS A 7 1.04 4.05 29.61
CA LYS A 7 0.15 3.09 28.93
C LYS A 7 -0.60 3.71 27.75
N GLN A 8 -1.12 4.92 27.89
CA GLN A 8 -1.79 5.60 26.78
C GLN A 8 -0.82 5.92 25.63
N LYS A 9 0.40 6.36 25.95
CA LYS A 9 1.44 6.64 24.95
C LYS A 9 1.86 5.38 24.18
N GLN A 10 2.02 4.25 24.87
CA GLN A 10 2.32 2.96 24.25
C GLN A 10 1.15 2.42 23.40
N ALA A 11 -0.09 2.61 23.85
CA ALA A 11 -1.28 2.22 23.09
C ALA A 11 -1.45 3.03 21.79
N HIS A 12 -1.12 4.33 21.81
CA HIS A 12 -1.11 5.18 20.62
C HIS A 12 0.01 4.80 19.64
N HIS A 13 1.22 4.56 20.13
CA HIS A 13 2.35 4.13 19.29
C HIS A 13 2.09 2.79 18.58
N SER A 14 1.51 1.83 19.29
CA SER A 14 1.22 0.50 18.74
C SER A 14 0.04 0.50 17.75
N ARG A 15 -0.93 1.41 17.88
CA ARG A 15 -1.97 1.62 16.84
C ARG A 15 -1.40 2.26 15.57
N LEU A 16 -0.55 3.28 15.69
CA LEU A 16 0.05 3.96 14.54
C LEU A 16 0.99 3.04 13.75
N GLN A 17 1.77 2.19 14.41
CA GLN A 17 2.59 1.19 13.74
C GLN A 17 1.75 0.21 12.91
N LYS A 18 0.64 -0.30 13.47
CA LYS A 18 -0.27 -1.22 12.78
C LYS A 18 -0.93 -0.57 11.56
N VAL A 19 -1.33 0.70 11.68
CA VAL A 19 -1.90 1.46 10.54
C VAL A 19 -0.85 1.64 9.45
N ARG A 20 0.38 2.01 9.81
CA ARG A 20 1.49 2.23 8.86
C ARG A 20 1.81 1.00 8.02
N GLU A 21 1.83 -0.17 8.63
CA GLU A 21 2.14 -1.43 7.94
C GLU A 21 1.04 -1.84 6.96
N PHE A 22 -0.22 -1.68 7.37
CA PHE A 22 -1.37 -1.98 6.53
C PHE A 22 -1.54 -0.96 5.40
N SER A 23 -1.34 0.33 5.70
CA SER A 23 -1.45 1.40 4.72
C SER A 23 -0.37 1.32 3.66
N MET A 24 0.88 0.98 4.02
CA MET A 24 1.91 0.79 2.99
C MET A 24 1.61 -0.36 2.03
N GLY A 25 1.13 -1.51 2.52
CA GLY A 25 0.69 -2.60 1.63
C GLY A 25 -0.47 -2.18 0.72
N GLY A 26 -1.44 -1.47 1.29
CA GLY A 26 -2.56 -0.88 0.56
C GLY A 26 -2.12 0.10 -0.52
N LEU A 27 -1.18 1.01 -0.23
CA LEU A 27 -0.65 1.98 -1.19
C LEU A 27 0.03 1.30 -2.38
N PHE A 28 0.81 0.24 -2.14
CA PHE A 28 1.42 -0.55 -3.23
C PHE A 28 0.38 -1.26 -4.09
N LEU A 29 -0.67 -1.82 -3.47
CA LEU A 29 -1.78 -2.44 -4.21
C LEU A 29 -2.54 -1.39 -5.05
N LEU A 30 -2.86 -0.25 -4.45
CA LEU A 30 -3.60 0.83 -5.09
C LEU A 30 -2.81 1.43 -6.25
N ALA A 31 -1.50 1.65 -6.06
CA ALA A 31 -0.59 2.08 -7.12
C ALA A 31 -0.50 1.04 -8.24
N GLY A 32 -0.28 -0.24 -7.91
CA GLY A 32 -0.19 -1.30 -8.91
C GLY A 32 -1.47 -1.45 -9.74
N LEU A 33 -2.63 -1.37 -9.09
CA LEU A 33 -3.94 -1.37 -9.74
C LEU A 33 -4.12 -0.13 -10.62
N PHE A 34 -3.73 1.05 -10.13
CA PHE A 34 -3.80 2.30 -10.88
C PHE A 34 -2.94 2.24 -12.15
N PHE A 35 -1.70 1.75 -12.09
CA PHE A 35 -0.83 1.63 -13.26
C PHE A 35 -1.36 0.62 -14.29
N LEU A 36 -1.99 -0.47 -13.85
CA LEU A 36 -2.61 -1.44 -14.75
C LEU A 36 -3.88 -0.89 -15.43
N LEU A 37 -4.77 -0.27 -14.65
CA LEU A 37 -6.01 0.31 -15.15
C LEU A 37 -5.79 1.56 -15.99
N ARG A 38 -4.73 2.33 -15.71
CA ARG A 38 -4.33 3.51 -16.49
C ARG A 38 -4.30 3.23 -17.99
N SER A 39 -3.86 2.05 -18.40
CA SER A 39 -3.81 1.66 -19.82
C SER A 39 -5.19 1.52 -20.49
N GLN A 40 -6.25 1.32 -19.71
CA GLN A 40 -7.64 1.15 -20.19
C GLN A 40 -8.43 2.46 -20.19
N PHE A 41 -7.97 3.48 -19.47
CA PHE A 41 -8.62 4.80 -19.44
C PHE A 41 -7.90 5.78 -20.36
N GLU A 42 -8.66 6.52 -21.18
CA GLU A 42 -8.17 7.63 -22.00
C GLU A 42 -7.88 8.87 -21.12
N LEU A 43 -6.93 8.74 -20.20
CA LEU A 43 -6.48 9.86 -19.37
C LEU A 43 -5.58 10.76 -20.21
N GLU A 44 -5.71 12.08 -20.11
CA GLU A 44 -4.77 13.04 -20.73
C GLU A 44 -3.31 12.79 -20.33
N ILE A 45 -3.10 12.16 -19.17
CA ILE A 45 -1.79 11.73 -18.68
C ILE A 45 -1.16 10.66 -19.59
N ASN A 46 -1.97 9.80 -20.23
CA ASN A 46 -1.48 8.82 -21.21
C ASN A 46 -1.06 9.45 -22.54
N LEU A 47 -1.65 10.59 -22.93
CA LEU A 47 -1.16 11.33 -24.11
C LEU A 47 0.24 11.87 -23.86
N ARG A 48 0.53 12.30 -22.62
CA ARG A 48 1.83 12.90 -22.26
C ARG A 48 2.88 11.85 -21.86
N PHE A 49 2.44 10.72 -21.32
CA PHE A 49 3.27 9.58 -20.97
C PHE A 49 2.61 8.31 -21.53
N PRO A 50 2.99 7.86 -22.73
CA PRO A 50 2.39 6.67 -23.33
C PRO A 50 2.59 5.49 -22.36
N PRO A 51 1.52 4.70 -22.10
CA PRO A 51 1.62 3.54 -21.23
C PRO A 51 2.58 2.54 -21.87
N ASP A 52 3.74 2.35 -21.25
CA ASP A 52 4.78 1.47 -21.77
C ASP A 52 4.64 0.06 -21.18
N LEU A 53 5.26 -0.94 -21.81
CA LEU A 53 5.35 -2.29 -21.27
C LEU A 53 5.89 -2.28 -19.83
N THR A 54 6.80 -1.33 -19.57
CA THR A 54 7.42 -1.09 -18.27
C THR A 54 6.40 -0.69 -17.19
N ASP A 55 5.43 0.20 -17.48
CA ASP A 55 4.36 0.57 -16.53
C ASP A 55 3.51 -0.65 -16.14
N ARG A 56 3.23 -1.51 -17.12
CA ARG A 56 2.42 -2.72 -16.92
C ARG A 56 3.14 -3.74 -16.04
N ILE A 57 4.43 -3.97 -16.30
CA ILE A 57 5.28 -4.84 -15.47
C ILE A 57 5.39 -4.28 -14.05
N PHE A 58 5.63 -2.97 -13.93
CA PHE A 58 5.73 -2.31 -12.63
C PHE A 58 4.43 -2.42 -11.83
N GLY A 59 3.28 -2.26 -12.49
CA GLY A 59 1.95 -2.46 -11.90
C GLY A 59 1.75 -3.89 -11.37
N VAL A 60 2.12 -4.91 -12.16
CA VAL A 60 2.05 -6.32 -11.74
C VAL A 60 2.98 -6.60 -10.55
N VAL A 61 4.21 -6.10 -10.58
CA VAL A 61 5.16 -6.26 -9.47
C VAL A 61 4.66 -5.57 -8.20
N CYS A 62 4.10 -4.36 -8.31
CA CYS A 62 3.48 -3.66 -7.19
C CYS A 62 2.29 -4.41 -6.61
N LEU A 63 1.44 -5.01 -7.45
CA LEU A 63 0.33 -5.85 -6.98
C LEU A 63 0.82 -7.10 -6.27
N LEU A 64 1.79 -7.82 -6.83
CA LEU A 64 2.37 -9.02 -6.22
C LEU A 64 3.03 -8.69 -4.87
N TYR A 65 3.86 -7.64 -4.84
CA TYR A 65 4.58 -7.23 -3.64
C TYR A 65 3.65 -6.63 -2.58
N GLY A 66 2.71 -5.78 -2.98
CA GLY A 66 1.68 -5.20 -2.11
C GLY A 66 0.76 -6.28 -1.54
N GLY A 67 0.34 -7.23 -2.36
CA GLY A 67 -0.47 -8.38 -1.96
C GLY A 67 0.27 -9.30 -0.99
N TRP A 68 1.55 -9.58 -1.25
CA TRP A 68 2.41 -10.32 -0.33
C TRP A 68 2.58 -9.61 1.02
N ARG A 69 2.82 -8.28 1.03
CA ARG A 69 2.89 -7.51 2.28
C ARG A 69 1.58 -7.55 3.05
N PHE A 70 0.47 -7.40 2.34
CA PHE A 70 -0.86 -7.45 2.93
C PHE A 70 -1.13 -8.83 3.55
N TYR A 71 -0.83 -9.90 2.82
CA TYR A 71 -0.93 -11.28 3.31
C TYR A 71 -0.05 -11.51 4.54
N ARG A 72 1.21 -11.05 4.52
CA ARG A 72 2.13 -11.18 5.66
C ARG A 72 1.61 -10.43 6.90
N GLY A 73 1.06 -9.23 6.71
CA GLY A 73 0.44 -8.45 7.79
C GLY A 73 -0.83 -9.09 8.36
N TYR A 74 -1.57 -9.83 7.54
CA TYR A 74 -2.74 -10.60 7.97
C TYR A 74 -2.33 -11.85 8.76
N LYS A 75 -1.31 -12.57 8.29
CA LYS A 75 -0.83 -13.81 8.92
C LYS A 75 -0.10 -13.60 10.25
N THR A 76 0.51 -12.43 10.46
CA THR A 76 1.10 -12.04 11.76
C THR A 76 0.04 -11.72 12.84
N LYS A 77 -1.24 -11.58 12.45
CA LYS A 77 -2.35 -11.30 13.38
C LYS A 77 -3.25 -12.51 13.70
N GLN A 78 -2.96 -13.70 13.16
CA GLN A 78 -3.49 -14.97 13.67
C GLN A 78 -2.47 -15.59 14.62
#